data_AF-A0A3D0H2Q3-F1
#
_entry.id   AF-A0A3D0H2Q3-F1
#
_cell.length_a   1.000
_cell.length_b   1.000
_cell.length_c   1.000
_cell.angle_alpha   90.00
_cell.angle_beta   90.00
_cell.angle_gamma   90.00
#
_symmetry.space_group_name_H-M   'P 1'
#
loop_
_entity.id
_entity.type
_entity.pdbx_description
1 polymer ?
#
loop_
_entity_poly.entity_id
_entity_poly.type
_entity_poly.pdbx_seq_one_letter_code
_entity_poly.pdbx_strand_id
1 'polypeptide(L)'
;MKKFLLEMLICPACLPEETELRADIMIEQAEDVVEATLRCPRCASIYPIQDGTAFLGPPSDQRERTPSKYETEPVLSSYLWSHYGDLLGDEQASSAYRQWASLMDGGSGAVLDVGSAVGRFAFEMSRKRDLVVGIDNSVAFIKAARELMANGRRKLALRQEGHLSREETLTLLEGWQTDRIEFIVADALALPFRSHSFSGLASLNIIDKVPLP
;
A
#
# COMPACT_ATOMS: atom_id res chain seq x y z
N MET A 1 9.32 1.41 -6.80
CA MET A 1 7.96 1.42 -7.34
C MET A 1 8.04 0.74 -8.68
N LYS A 2 7.30 -0.33 -8.90
CA LYS A 2 7.32 -1.12 -10.12
C LYS A 2 6.95 -0.26 -11.32
N LYS A 3 7.75 -0.39 -12.38
CA LYS A 3 7.64 0.42 -13.60
C LYS A 3 6.29 0.32 -14.28
N PHE A 4 5.65 -0.86 -14.27
CA PHE A 4 4.33 -1.05 -14.88
C PHE A 4 3.28 -0.08 -14.33
N LEU A 5 3.44 0.41 -13.08
CA LEU A 5 2.44 1.27 -12.47
C LEU A 5 2.36 2.62 -13.18
N LEU A 6 3.46 3.08 -13.82
CA LEU A 6 3.51 4.37 -14.53
C LEU A 6 2.39 4.52 -15.56
N GLU A 7 2.03 3.45 -16.26
CA GLU A 7 0.99 3.49 -17.30
C GLU A 7 -0.43 3.66 -16.73
N MET A 8 -0.61 3.27 -15.47
CA MET A 8 -1.89 3.33 -14.76
C MET A 8 -2.12 4.70 -14.08
N LEU A 9 -1.06 5.46 -13.84
CA LEU A 9 -1.09 6.62 -12.97
C LEU A 9 -1.62 7.90 -13.66
N ILE A 10 -2.56 8.54 -12.99
CA ILE A 10 -3.10 9.86 -13.34
C ILE A 10 -2.90 10.84 -12.20
N CYS A 11 -3.05 12.13 -12.51
CA CYS A 11 -2.98 13.19 -11.53
C CYS A 11 -4.22 13.21 -10.64
N PRO A 12 -4.11 12.91 -9.33
CA PRO A 12 -5.24 12.93 -8.41
C PRO A 12 -5.82 14.34 -8.19
N ALA A 13 -5.02 15.39 -8.41
CA ALA A 13 -5.48 16.78 -8.32
C ALA A 13 -6.27 17.25 -9.57
N CYS A 14 -6.29 16.45 -10.63
CA CYS A 14 -7.02 16.74 -11.88
C CYS A 14 -8.17 15.76 -12.10
N LEU A 15 -8.70 15.14 -11.04
CA LEU A 15 -9.93 14.37 -11.16
C LEU A 15 -11.10 15.33 -11.45
N PRO A 16 -12.02 14.98 -12.38
CA PRO A 16 -12.17 13.69 -13.06
C PRO A 16 -11.48 13.58 -14.44
N GLU A 17 -10.63 14.52 -14.87
CA GLU A 17 -10.07 14.55 -16.23
C GLU A 17 -8.96 13.53 -16.52
N GLU A 18 -8.56 12.71 -15.55
CA GLU A 18 -7.63 11.57 -15.72
C GLU A 18 -6.33 11.91 -16.46
N THR A 19 -5.71 13.05 -16.13
CA THR A 19 -4.47 13.48 -16.78
C THR A 19 -3.31 12.58 -16.40
N GLU A 20 -2.74 11.88 -17.37
CA GLU A 20 -1.55 11.02 -17.21
C GLU A 20 -0.35 11.80 -16.64
N LEU A 21 0.37 11.16 -15.70
CA LEU A 21 1.57 11.73 -15.12
C LEU A 21 2.81 11.42 -15.96
N ARG A 22 3.67 12.43 -16.17
CA ARG A 22 4.96 12.25 -16.83
C ARG A 22 6.04 11.99 -15.80
N ALA A 23 6.74 10.87 -15.93
CA ALA A 23 7.85 10.52 -15.04
C ALA A 23 9.18 11.08 -15.55
N ASP A 24 9.93 11.69 -14.64
CA ASP A 24 11.34 12.03 -14.79
C ASP A 24 12.13 11.13 -13.83
N ILE A 25 12.69 10.04 -14.36
CA ILE A 25 13.33 8.97 -13.59
C ILE A 25 14.79 9.31 -13.36
N MET A 26 15.20 9.35 -12.09
CA MET A 26 16.58 9.64 -11.67
C MET A 26 17.33 8.36 -11.33
N ILE A 27 16.69 7.41 -10.65
CA ILE A 27 17.29 6.13 -10.25
C ILE A 27 16.30 4.99 -10.50
N GLU A 28 16.76 3.97 -11.20
CA GLU A 28 16.05 2.71 -11.42
C GLU A 28 16.92 1.51 -11.04
N GLN A 29 16.28 0.45 -10.56
CA GLN A 29 16.91 -0.83 -10.24
C GLN A 29 16.00 -1.97 -10.69
N ALA A 30 16.46 -2.75 -11.67
CA ALA A 30 15.66 -3.78 -12.32
C ALA A 30 14.28 -3.24 -12.78
N GLU A 31 13.20 -3.82 -12.27
CA GLU A 31 11.81 -3.45 -12.57
C GLU A 31 11.26 -2.31 -11.70
N ASP A 32 12.09 -1.76 -10.81
CA ASP A 32 11.69 -0.74 -9.83
C ASP A 32 12.30 0.63 -10.16
N VAL A 33 11.45 1.65 -10.13
CA VAL A 33 11.84 3.06 -10.04
C VAL A 33 12.11 3.37 -8.56
N VAL A 34 13.34 3.77 -8.24
CA VAL A 34 13.78 4.08 -6.86
C VAL A 34 13.61 5.57 -6.57
N GLU A 35 14.08 6.44 -7.45
CA GLU A 35 13.95 7.89 -7.34
C GLU A 35 13.42 8.45 -8.65
N ALA A 36 12.31 9.19 -8.59
CA ALA A 36 11.74 9.86 -9.75
C ALA A 36 10.81 11.00 -9.34
N THR A 37 10.51 11.88 -10.30
CA THR A 37 9.50 12.91 -10.15
C THR A 37 8.38 12.69 -11.15
N LEU A 38 7.15 12.49 -10.69
CA LEU A 38 5.96 12.44 -11.54
C LEU A 38 5.35 13.85 -11.63
N ARG A 39 5.12 14.33 -12.85
CA ARG A 39 4.61 15.69 -13.11
C ARG A 39 3.31 15.64 -13.90
N CYS A 40 2.30 16.34 -13.42
CA CYS A 40 1.07 16.54 -14.18
C CYS A 40 1.26 17.64 -15.22
N PRO A 41 1.10 17.37 -16.54
CA PRO A 41 1.22 18.40 -17.58
C PRO A 41 0.08 19.44 -17.55
N ARG A 42 -1.03 19.18 -16.84
CA ARG A 42 -2.19 20.06 -16.77
C ARG A 42 -2.13 21.06 -15.62
N CYS A 43 -2.01 20.58 -14.38
CA CYS A 43 -1.99 21.44 -13.19
C CYS A 43 -0.59 21.71 -12.63
N ALA A 44 0.46 21.18 -13.27
CA ALA A 44 1.85 21.27 -12.84
C ALA A 44 2.14 20.68 -11.43
N SER A 45 1.20 19.92 -10.85
CA SER A 45 1.43 19.20 -9.59
C SER A 45 2.55 18.18 -9.74
N ILE A 46 3.31 18.01 -8.66
CA ILE A 46 4.51 17.18 -8.61
C ILE A 46 4.31 16.13 -7.52
N TYR A 47 4.59 14.88 -7.86
CA TYR A 47 4.48 13.72 -6.96
C TYR A 47 5.81 12.97 -6.96
N PRO A 48 6.52 12.89 -5.83
CA PRO A 48 7.82 12.24 -5.78
C PRO A 48 7.70 10.71 -5.68
N ILE A 49 8.70 10.02 -6.19
CA ILE A 49 9.02 8.63 -5.86
C ILE A 49 10.33 8.68 -5.09
N GLN A 50 10.34 8.21 -3.84
CA GLN A 50 11.50 8.22 -2.92
C GLN A 50 11.64 6.88 -2.23
N ASP A 51 12.86 6.34 -2.16
CA ASP A 51 13.14 4.99 -1.64
C ASP A 51 12.23 3.93 -2.30
N GLY A 52 11.96 4.11 -3.59
CA GLY A 52 11.02 3.28 -4.34
C GLY A 52 9.55 3.44 -3.97
N THR A 53 9.16 4.34 -3.08
CA THR A 53 7.76 4.57 -2.71
C THR A 53 7.21 5.78 -3.47
N ALA A 54 6.09 5.62 -4.18
CA ALA A 54 5.41 6.74 -4.84
C ALA A 54 4.45 7.46 -3.87
N PHE A 55 4.48 8.79 -3.89
CA PHE A 55 3.65 9.66 -3.04
C PHE A 55 2.67 10.46 -3.89
N LEU A 56 1.46 9.94 -4.04
CA LEU A 56 0.40 10.44 -4.91
C LEU A 56 -0.77 11.03 -4.09
N GLY A 57 -0.50 11.60 -2.92
CA GLY A 57 -1.47 12.41 -2.19
C GLY A 57 -1.63 13.82 -2.80
N PRO A 58 -2.79 14.48 -2.63
CA PRO A 58 -2.98 15.84 -3.13
C PRO A 58 -1.92 16.82 -2.55
N PRO A 59 -1.43 17.80 -3.33
CA PRO A 59 -0.32 18.67 -2.91
C PRO A 59 -0.59 19.51 -1.65
N SER A 60 -1.86 19.84 -1.39
CA SER A 60 -2.28 20.56 -0.18
C SER A 60 -2.05 19.74 1.10
N ASP A 61 -2.04 18.41 0.97
CA ASP A 61 -1.99 17.48 2.09
C ASP A 61 -0.56 17.24 2.60
N GLN A 62 0.46 17.72 1.87
CA GLN A 62 1.87 17.53 2.24
C GLN A 62 2.43 18.62 3.16
N ARG A 63 1.77 19.80 3.25
CA ARG A 63 2.32 20.98 3.96
C ARG A 63 1.84 21.14 5.40
N GLU A 64 0.76 20.48 5.80
CA GLU A 64 0.14 20.63 7.14
C GLU A 64 -0.31 19.29 7.77
N ARG A 65 0.40 18.18 7.48
CA ARG A 65 0.13 16.92 8.19
C ARG A 65 0.62 17.03 9.63
N THR A 66 -0.33 17.19 10.56
CA THR A 66 -0.10 16.83 11.97
C THR A 66 0.42 15.39 11.99
N PRO A 67 1.46 15.05 12.78
CA PRO A 67 2.00 13.70 12.80
C PRO A 67 0.88 12.71 13.09
N SER A 68 0.55 11.88 12.08
CA SER A 68 -0.50 10.87 12.22
C SER A 68 -0.04 9.83 13.24
N LYS A 69 -0.94 9.39 14.13
CA LYS A 69 -0.64 8.35 15.11
C LYS A 69 -0.13 7.04 14.46
N TYR A 70 -0.51 6.81 13.19
CA TYR A 70 -0.11 5.63 12.41
C TYR A 70 1.36 5.63 12.00
N GLU A 71 2.05 6.77 12.09
CA GLU A 71 3.47 6.88 11.75
C GLU A 71 4.41 6.43 12.87
N THR A 72 3.87 6.02 14.03
CA THR A 72 4.66 5.59 15.19
C THR A 72 4.95 4.10 15.13
N GLU A 73 6.14 3.68 15.59
CA GLU A 73 6.50 2.25 15.63
C GLU A 73 5.46 1.42 16.39
N PRO A 74 5.00 1.78 17.61
CA PRO A 74 4.09 0.93 18.37
C PRO A 74 2.77 0.67 17.65
N VAL A 75 2.30 1.64 16.87
CA VAL A 75 1.08 1.48 16.06
C VAL A 75 1.36 0.58 14.86
N LEU A 76 2.49 0.77 14.17
CA LEU A 76 2.90 -0.11 13.08
C LEU A 76 3.07 -1.56 13.51
N SER A 77 3.77 -1.82 14.62
CA SER A 77 3.93 -3.17 15.16
C SER A 77 2.60 -3.80 15.58
N SER A 78 1.68 -3.00 16.14
CA SER A 78 0.32 -3.46 16.45
C SER A 78 -0.49 -3.84 15.20
N TYR A 79 -0.38 -3.09 14.10
CA TYR A 79 -1.04 -3.41 12.83
C TYR A 79 -0.43 -4.65 12.17
N LEU A 80 0.91 -4.78 12.17
CA LEU A 80 1.58 -5.99 11.69
C LEU A 80 1.13 -7.22 12.49
N TRP A 81 1.06 -7.14 13.82
CA TRP A 81 0.54 -8.22 14.64
C TRP A 81 -0.94 -8.52 14.37
N SER A 82 -1.79 -7.49 14.32
CA SER A 82 -3.23 -7.69 14.08
C SER A 82 -3.51 -8.31 12.71
N HIS A 83 -2.73 -7.96 11.69
CA HIS A 83 -2.94 -8.45 10.32
C HIS A 83 -2.25 -9.78 10.05
N TYR A 84 -1.14 -10.09 10.73
CA TYR A 84 -0.31 -11.28 10.47
C TYR A 84 -0.11 -12.17 11.70
N GLY A 85 -0.95 -12.06 12.72
CA GLY A 85 -0.85 -12.84 13.95
C GLY A 85 -0.81 -14.35 13.71
N ASP A 86 -1.51 -14.83 12.68
CA ASP A 86 -1.51 -16.24 12.29
C ASP A 86 -0.14 -16.71 11.76
N LEU A 87 0.62 -15.82 11.13
CA LEU A 87 2.00 -16.08 10.70
C LEU A 87 3.01 -15.92 11.85
N LEU A 88 2.63 -15.19 12.90
CA LEU A 88 3.44 -14.99 14.11
C LEU A 88 3.14 -16.05 15.19
N GLY A 89 2.30 -17.05 14.89
CA GLY A 89 1.96 -18.14 15.80
C GLY A 89 1.02 -17.74 16.94
N ASP A 90 0.25 -16.67 16.76
CA ASP A 90 -0.77 -16.27 17.74
C ASP A 90 -2.02 -17.17 17.61
N GLU A 91 -2.33 -17.91 18.67
CA GLU A 91 -3.48 -18.82 18.73
C GLU A 91 -4.83 -18.09 18.62
N GLN A 92 -4.88 -16.80 18.93
CA GLN A 92 -6.07 -15.95 18.85
C GLN A 92 -6.12 -15.13 17.56
N ALA A 93 -5.21 -15.38 16.62
CA ALA A 93 -5.19 -14.66 15.37
C ALA A 93 -6.48 -14.84 14.57
N SER A 94 -7.02 -13.73 14.07
CA SER A 94 -8.18 -13.75 13.19
C SER A 94 -7.82 -14.32 11.82
N SER A 95 -8.70 -15.16 11.26
CA SER A 95 -8.61 -15.61 9.86
C SER A 95 -9.32 -14.67 8.88
N ALA A 96 -9.74 -13.48 9.33
CA ALA A 96 -10.55 -12.53 8.55
C ALA A 96 -9.97 -12.21 7.18
N TYR A 97 -8.67 -11.90 7.05
CA TYR A 97 -8.07 -11.57 5.76
C TYR A 97 -8.14 -12.72 4.74
N ARG A 98 -7.92 -13.96 5.19
CA ARG A 98 -8.10 -15.15 4.34
C ARG A 98 -9.55 -15.33 3.92
N GLN A 99 -10.48 -15.13 4.85
CA GLN A 99 -11.92 -15.23 4.57
C GLN A 99 -12.40 -14.13 3.62
N TRP A 100 -12.03 -12.86 3.84
CA TRP A 100 -12.36 -11.75 2.96
C TRP A 100 -11.75 -11.95 1.57
N ALA A 101 -10.50 -12.35 1.48
CA ALA A 101 -9.88 -12.69 0.20
C ALA A 101 -10.61 -13.86 -0.48
N SER A 102 -11.16 -14.82 0.28
CA SER A 102 -11.96 -15.93 -0.27
C SER A 102 -13.26 -15.49 -0.94
N LEU A 103 -13.86 -14.37 -0.49
CA LEU A 103 -15.06 -13.77 -1.09
C LEU A 103 -14.80 -13.09 -2.43
N MET A 104 -13.53 -12.73 -2.70
CA MET A 104 -13.14 -12.20 -4.01
C MET A 104 -12.94 -13.33 -5.00
N ASP A 105 -13.52 -13.15 -6.19
CA ASP A 105 -13.26 -14.05 -7.32
C ASP A 105 -11.77 -14.07 -7.66
N GLY A 106 -11.32 -15.20 -8.20
CA GLY A 106 -10.04 -15.28 -8.89
C GLY A 106 -10.18 -14.92 -10.36
N GLY A 107 -9.06 -14.80 -11.07
CA GLY A 107 -9.03 -14.61 -12.52
C GLY A 107 -8.08 -13.51 -12.95
N SER A 108 -8.14 -13.19 -14.23
CA SER A 108 -7.26 -12.18 -14.81
C SER A 108 -7.61 -10.76 -14.38
N GLY A 109 -6.63 -9.86 -14.45
CA GLY A 109 -6.81 -8.43 -14.22
C GLY A 109 -6.32 -7.95 -12.85
N ALA A 110 -6.26 -6.62 -12.73
CA ALA A 110 -5.77 -5.95 -11.54
C ALA A 110 -6.85 -5.79 -10.46
N VAL A 111 -6.45 -5.81 -9.19
CA VAL A 111 -7.29 -5.48 -8.04
C VAL A 111 -6.68 -4.31 -7.26
N LEU A 112 -7.53 -3.41 -6.79
CA LEU A 112 -7.14 -2.29 -5.92
C LEU A 112 -7.55 -2.59 -4.46
N ASP A 113 -6.60 -2.50 -3.53
CA ASP A 113 -6.81 -2.59 -2.09
C ASP A 113 -6.69 -1.18 -1.48
N VAL A 114 -7.85 -0.56 -1.19
CA VAL A 114 -7.94 0.82 -0.71
C VAL A 114 -7.96 0.84 0.82
N GLY A 115 -6.96 1.50 1.42
CA GLY A 115 -6.70 1.41 2.86
C GLY A 115 -5.97 0.10 3.19
N SER A 116 -4.96 -0.25 2.39
CA SER A 116 -4.27 -1.54 2.46
C SER A 116 -3.49 -1.72 3.77
N ALA A 117 -3.27 -0.65 4.53
CA ALA A 117 -2.40 -0.62 5.71
C ALA A 117 -1.08 -1.35 5.44
N VAL A 118 -0.76 -2.38 6.22
CA VAL A 118 0.46 -3.20 6.11
C VAL A 118 0.38 -4.33 5.06
N GLY A 119 -0.61 -4.28 4.17
CA GLY A 119 -0.64 -5.03 2.91
C GLY A 119 -1.21 -6.45 2.93
N ARG A 120 -1.71 -6.94 4.08
CA ARG A 120 -2.12 -8.35 4.24
C ARG A 120 -3.13 -8.81 3.19
N PHE A 121 -4.17 -8.02 2.93
CA PHE A 121 -5.18 -8.38 1.94
C PHE A 121 -4.59 -8.47 0.53
N ALA A 122 -3.76 -7.50 0.14
CA ALA A 122 -3.06 -7.52 -1.13
C ALA A 122 -2.19 -8.78 -1.32
N PHE A 123 -1.48 -9.22 -0.26
CA PHE A 123 -0.73 -10.48 -0.31
C PHE A 123 -1.62 -11.71 -0.52
N GLU A 124 -2.77 -11.80 0.15
CA GLU A 124 -3.73 -12.89 -0.09
C GLU A 124 -4.26 -12.88 -1.54
N MET A 125 -4.54 -11.70 -2.07
CA MET A 125 -5.04 -11.51 -3.44
C MET A 125 -3.99 -11.81 -4.53
N SER A 126 -2.69 -11.69 -4.22
CA SER A 126 -1.60 -12.00 -5.17
C SER A 126 -1.62 -13.44 -5.68
N ARG A 127 -2.27 -14.35 -4.95
CA ARG A 127 -2.47 -15.76 -5.34
C ARG A 127 -3.58 -15.95 -6.37
N LYS A 128 -4.47 -14.97 -6.48
CA LYS A 128 -5.75 -15.07 -7.21
C LYS A 128 -5.81 -14.19 -8.45
N ARG A 129 -4.95 -13.18 -8.53
CA ARG A 129 -4.99 -12.09 -9.51
C ARG A 129 -3.63 -11.87 -10.16
N ASP A 130 -3.64 -11.22 -11.33
CA ASP A 130 -2.41 -10.95 -12.08
C ASP A 130 -1.62 -9.78 -11.49
N LEU A 131 -2.34 -8.85 -10.86
CA LEU A 131 -1.78 -7.64 -10.28
C LEU A 131 -2.63 -7.20 -9.08
N VAL A 132 -1.99 -6.79 -7.99
CA VAL A 132 -2.65 -6.15 -6.86
C VAL A 132 -1.93 -4.86 -6.52
N VAL A 133 -2.68 -3.76 -6.43
CA VAL A 133 -2.15 -2.46 -5.99
C VAL A 133 -2.80 -2.12 -4.66
N GLY A 134 -2.00 -1.92 -3.62
CA GLY A 134 -2.45 -1.43 -2.32
C GLY A 134 -2.14 0.05 -2.14
N ILE A 135 -3.10 0.81 -1.61
CA ILE A 135 -2.88 2.21 -1.27
C ILE A 135 -3.27 2.50 0.17
N ASP A 136 -2.53 3.41 0.79
CA ASP A 136 -2.82 3.93 2.13
C ASP A 136 -2.25 5.34 2.26
N ASN A 137 -2.76 6.13 3.20
CA ASN A 137 -2.24 7.47 3.47
C ASN A 137 -1.01 7.44 4.38
N SER A 138 -0.81 6.33 5.12
CA SER A 138 0.27 6.18 6.08
C SER A 138 1.57 5.74 5.40
N VAL A 139 2.60 6.56 5.57
CA VAL A 139 3.91 6.31 4.97
C VAL A 139 4.58 5.11 5.66
N ALA A 140 4.49 5.03 6.99
CA ALA A 140 5.02 3.91 7.77
C ALA A 140 4.41 2.57 7.34
N PHE A 141 3.10 2.52 7.10
CA PHE A 141 2.41 1.30 6.68
C PHE A 141 2.80 0.87 5.27
N ILE A 142 2.79 1.80 4.31
CA ILE A 142 3.20 1.50 2.93
C ILE A 142 4.67 1.09 2.86
N LYS A 143 5.57 1.79 3.57
CA LYS A 143 6.98 1.39 3.63
C LYS A 143 7.14 -0.02 4.22
N ALA A 144 6.33 -0.39 5.23
CA ALA A 144 6.36 -1.74 5.79
C ALA A 144 5.83 -2.81 4.85
N ALA A 145 4.73 -2.56 4.16
CA ALA A 145 4.19 -3.45 3.15
C ALA A 145 5.19 -3.68 2.00
N ARG A 146 5.84 -2.61 1.52
CA ARG A 146 6.91 -2.68 0.51
C ARG A 146 8.14 -3.45 0.99
N GLU A 147 8.59 -3.24 2.22
CA GLU A 147 9.72 -3.98 2.78
C GLU A 147 9.41 -5.49 2.85
N LEU A 148 8.22 -5.85 3.31
CA LEU A 148 7.76 -7.24 3.31
C LEU A 148 7.71 -7.81 1.89
N MET A 149 7.18 -7.05 0.93
CA MET A 149 7.10 -7.44 -0.48
C MET A 149 8.49 -7.70 -1.08
N ALA A 150 9.47 -6.83 -0.79
CA ALA A 150 10.82 -6.92 -1.34
C ALA A 150 11.67 -8.01 -0.67
N ASN A 151 11.59 -8.14 0.66
CA ASN A 151 12.48 -8.99 1.44
C ASN A 151 11.86 -10.34 1.83
N GLY A 152 10.54 -10.49 1.69
CA GLY A 152 9.78 -11.66 2.15
C GLY A 152 9.68 -11.78 3.68
N ARG A 153 10.33 -10.89 4.43
CA ARG A 153 10.36 -10.90 5.89
C ARG A 153 10.68 -9.52 6.45
N ARG A 154 10.27 -9.29 7.70
CA ARG A 154 10.54 -8.06 8.44
C ARG A 154 10.65 -8.34 9.94
N LYS A 155 11.60 -7.69 10.60
CA LYS A 155 11.67 -7.67 12.07
C LYS A 155 10.72 -6.63 12.65
N LEU A 156 10.12 -6.92 13.80
CA LEU A 156 9.26 -6.00 14.52
C LEU A 156 9.41 -6.17 16.02
N ALA A 157 9.20 -5.08 16.76
CA ALA A 157 9.20 -5.08 18.22
C ALA A 157 7.76 -5.04 18.72
N LEU A 158 7.23 -6.21 19.13
CA LEU A 158 5.88 -6.29 19.66
C LEU A 158 5.83 -5.81 21.11
N ARG A 159 5.05 -4.76 21.35
CA ARG A 159 4.82 -4.24 22.70
C ARG A 159 4.06 -5.27 23.55
N GLN A 160 4.62 -5.64 24.70
CA GLN A 160 3.96 -6.53 25.64
C GLN A 160 3.29 -5.77 26.78
N GLU A 161 4.09 -5.05 27.57
CA GLU A 161 3.62 -4.29 28.73
C GLU A 161 4.51 -3.06 28.95
N GLY A 162 3.94 -1.94 29.38
CA GLY A 162 4.74 -0.82 29.90
C GLY A 162 5.73 -0.31 28.86
N HIS A 163 7.04 -0.54 29.08
CA HIS A 163 8.15 -0.31 28.14
C HIS A 163 8.80 -1.58 27.53
N LEU A 164 8.27 -2.76 27.84
CA LEU A 164 8.78 -4.06 27.41
C LEU A 164 8.27 -4.43 26.01
N SER A 165 9.18 -4.92 25.16
CA SER A 165 8.87 -5.41 23.83
C SER A 165 9.57 -6.74 23.56
N ARG A 166 8.93 -7.59 22.78
CA ARG A 166 9.48 -8.85 22.26
C ARG A 166 9.85 -8.65 20.80
N GLU A 167 11.07 -9.03 20.42
CA GLU A 167 11.45 -9.05 19.02
C GLU A 167 10.81 -10.26 18.31
N GLU A 168 10.23 -10.01 17.15
CA GLU A 168 9.66 -11.02 16.27
C GLU A 168 10.18 -10.86 14.85
N THR A 169 10.09 -11.92 14.06
CA THR A 169 10.35 -11.87 12.62
C THR A 169 9.13 -12.38 11.87
N LEU A 170 8.39 -11.45 11.27
CA LEU A 170 7.32 -11.78 10.34
C LEU A 170 7.94 -12.29 9.03
N THR A 171 7.52 -13.48 8.59
CA THR A 171 7.94 -14.07 7.31
C THR A 171 6.70 -14.38 6.48
N LEU A 172 6.70 -13.96 5.21
CA LEU A 172 5.60 -14.22 4.29
C LEU A 172 5.51 -15.71 3.92
N LEU A 173 4.31 -16.16 3.57
CA LEU A 173 4.07 -17.55 3.17
C LEU A 173 4.66 -17.87 1.80
N GLU A 174 5.13 -19.11 1.64
CA GLU A 174 5.47 -19.67 0.33
C GLU A 174 4.22 -19.70 -0.56
N GLY A 175 4.29 -19.02 -1.71
CA GLY A 175 3.20 -18.95 -2.70
C GLY A 175 2.50 -17.58 -2.83
N TRP A 176 2.80 -16.60 -1.97
CA TRP A 176 2.47 -15.21 -2.25
C TRP A 176 3.38 -14.66 -3.36
N GLN A 177 2.79 -14.14 -4.43
CA GLN A 177 3.49 -13.69 -5.63
C GLN A 177 3.82 -12.20 -5.49
N THR A 178 4.88 -11.87 -4.75
CA THR A 178 5.24 -10.48 -4.41
C THR A 178 5.68 -9.65 -5.61
N ASP A 179 6.08 -10.30 -6.71
CA ASP A 179 6.39 -9.68 -7.98
C ASP A 179 5.16 -9.02 -8.63
N ARG A 180 3.95 -9.45 -8.25
CA ARG A 180 2.64 -8.98 -8.75
C ARG A 180 1.94 -7.99 -7.83
N ILE A 181 2.62 -7.52 -6.79
CA ILE A 181 2.03 -6.59 -5.83
C ILE A 181 2.73 -5.24 -5.98
N GLU A 182 2.00 -4.16 -5.76
CA GLU A 182 2.63 -2.87 -5.51
C GLU A 182 1.89 -2.05 -4.44
N PHE A 183 2.64 -1.28 -3.65
CA PHE A 183 2.13 -0.39 -2.63
C PHE A 183 2.61 1.05 -2.87
N ILE A 184 1.68 2.00 -2.80
CA ILE A 184 1.95 3.44 -2.93
C ILE A 184 1.23 4.24 -1.85
N VAL A 185 1.76 5.42 -1.53
CA VAL A 185 1.07 6.36 -0.64
C VAL A 185 0.10 7.19 -1.47
N ALA A 186 -1.20 7.09 -1.19
CA ALA A 186 -2.23 7.84 -1.91
C ALA A 186 -3.46 8.10 -1.02
N ASP A 187 -4.31 9.01 -1.46
CA ASP A 187 -5.57 9.33 -0.80
C ASP A 187 -6.70 8.47 -1.40
N ALA A 188 -7.45 7.77 -0.54
CA ALA A 188 -8.60 6.98 -0.93
C ALA A 188 -9.72 7.82 -1.57
N LEU A 189 -9.81 9.11 -1.25
CA LEU A 189 -10.78 10.04 -1.82
C LEU A 189 -10.32 10.68 -3.14
N ALA A 190 -9.08 10.45 -3.56
CA ALA A 190 -8.51 10.96 -4.80
C ALA A 190 -7.61 9.91 -5.45
N LEU A 191 -8.22 8.82 -5.92
CA LEU A 191 -7.51 7.68 -6.49
C LEU A 191 -6.64 8.09 -7.70
N PRO A 192 -5.33 7.81 -7.70
CA PRO A 192 -4.42 8.26 -8.75
C PRO A 192 -4.38 7.29 -9.95
N PHE A 193 -5.50 6.66 -10.30
CA PHE A 193 -5.57 5.64 -11.35
C PHE A 193 -6.62 5.95 -12.40
N ARG A 194 -6.33 5.65 -13.67
CA ARG A 194 -7.33 5.74 -14.76
C ARG A 194 -8.56 4.90 -14.42
N SER A 195 -9.74 5.37 -14.81
CA SER A 195 -10.96 4.56 -14.73
C SER A 195 -10.81 3.28 -15.57
N HIS A 196 -11.52 2.24 -15.15
CA HIS A 196 -11.48 0.91 -15.77
C HIS A 196 -10.11 0.18 -15.70
N SER A 197 -9.16 0.65 -14.89
CA SER A 197 -7.86 -0.03 -14.68
C SER A 197 -7.95 -1.29 -13.82
N PHE A 198 -9.02 -1.44 -13.01
CA PHE A 198 -9.16 -2.53 -12.06
C PHE A 198 -10.43 -3.34 -12.32
N SER A 199 -10.29 -4.65 -12.19
CA SER A 199 -11.37 -5.64 -12.28
C SER A 199 -12.04 -5.94 -10.94
N GLY A 200 -11.45 -5.46 -9.85
CA GLY A 200 -11.98 -5.60 -8.50
C GLY A 200 -11.41 -4.55 -7.56
N LEU A 201 -12.17 -4.23 -6.52
CA LEU A 201 -11.79 -3.29 -5.48
C LEU A 201 -12.17 -3.88 -4.13
N ALA A 202 -11.27 -3.76 -3.16
CA ALA A 202 -11.56 -4.01 -1.76
C ALA A 202 -11.25 -2.75 -0.96
N SER A 203 -12.04 -2.54 0.08
CA SER A 203 -11.73 -1.53 1.08
C SER A 203 -12.22 -2.00 2.44
N LEU A 204 -11.28 -2.26 3.34
CA LEU A 204 -11.53 -2.94 4.60
C LEU A 204 -11.28 -1.95 5.74
N ASN A 205 -12.34 -1.57 6.47
CA ASN A 205 -12.29 -0.66 7.61
C ASN A 205 -11.78 0.77 7.30
N ILE A 206 -12.12 1.31 6.12
CA ILE A 206 -11.80 2.70 5.76
C ILE A 206 -12.96 3.68 5.99
N ILE A 207 -14.21 3.21 5.94
CA ILE A 207 -15.39 4.11 5.86
C ILE A 207 -15.54 4.98 7.12
N ASP A 208 -15.07 4.49 8.27
CA ASP A 208 -15.02 5.22 9.53
C ASP A 208 -13.78 6.13 9.67
N LYS A 209 -12.96 6.25 8.61
CA LYS A 209 -11.73 7.06 8.56
C LYS A 209 -11.78 8.19 7.54
N VAL A 210 -12.85 8.30 6.76
CA VAL A 210 -13.04 9.39 5.80
C VAL A 210 -13.93 10.49 6.38
N PRO A 211 -13.66 11.78 6.07
CA PRO A 211 -14.42 12.91 6.62
C PRO A 211 -15.89 12.97 6.19
N LEU A 212 -16.22 12.42 5.01
CA LEU A 212 -17.56 12.40 4.43
C LEU A 212 -17.84 11.02 3.82
N PRO A 213 -18.26 10.04 4.63
CA PRO A 213 -18.59 8.69 4.17
C PRO A 213 -19.92 8.62 3.39
#